data_AF-A0A7V5KHE0-F1
#
_entry.id   AF-A0A7V5KHE0-F1
#
_cell.length_a   1.000
_cell.length_b   1.000
_cell.length_c   1.000
_cell.angle_alpha   90.00
_cell.angle_beta   90.00
_cell.angle_gamma   90.00
#
_symmetry.space_group_name_H-M   'P 1'
#
loop_
_entity.id
_entity.type
_entity.pdbx_description
1 polymer ?
#
loop_
_entity_poly.entity_id
_entity_poly.type
_entity_poly.pdbx_seq_one_letter_code
_entity_poly.pdbx_strand_id
1 'polypeptide(L)' 'MAEKGIELQGTVIEPLPNCMFRVELENGMKILAHISGKMRMNYIRILPGDKVTVELSPYDLSRGRIIYRFK' A
#
# COMPACT_ATOMS: atom_id res chain seq x y z
N MET A 1 -21.79 -3.74 -9.76
CA MET A 1 -20.92 -2.73 -10.37
C MET A 1 -19.55 -2.92 -9.73
N ALA A 2 -18.53 -3.37 -10.47
CA ALA A 2 -17.21 -3.60 -9.89
C ALA A 2 -16.63 -2.24 -9.48
N GLU A 3 -16.55 -2.02 -8.17
CA GLU A 3 -16.03 -0.79 -7.59
C GLU A 3 -14.52 -0.78 -7.83
N LYS A 4 -14.13 -0.18 -8.94
CA LYS A 4 -12.75 -0.10 -9.38
C LYS A 4 -12.01 0.72 -8.33
N GLY A 5 -11.26 0.03 -7.46
CA GLY A 5 -10.45 0.64 -6.42
C GLY A 5 -9.55 1.70 -7.05
N ILE A 6 -9.33 2.80 -6.33
CA ILE A 6 -8.47 3.87 -6.83
C ILE A 6 -7.03 3.41 -6.61
N GLU A 7 -6.33 3.14 -7.70
CA GLU A 7 -4.91 2.80 -7.66
C GLU A 7 -4.10 4.09 -7.57
N LEU A 8 -3.42 4.28 -6.45
CA LEU A 8 -2.51 5.40 -6.22
C LEU A 8 -1.09 4.90 -6.00
N GLN A 9 -0.14 5.78 -6.31
CA GLN A 9 1.26 5.55 -6.00
C GLN A 9 1.60 6.23 -4.67
N GLY A 10 2.49 5.58 -3.92
CA GLY A 10 2.98 6.11 -2.66
C GLY A 10 4.35 5.56 -2.30
N THR A 11 4.97 6.20 -1.33
CA THR A 11 6.26 5.80 -0.78
C THR A 11 6.06 5.21 0.60
N VAL A 12 6.69 4.08 0.87
CA VAL A 12 6.64 3.46 2.19
C VAL A 12 7.50 4.28 3.15
N ILE A 13 6.91 4.75 4.25
CA ILE A 13 7.61 5.56 5.23
C ILE A 13 8.22 4.67 6.32
N GLU A 14 7.40 3.80 6.90
CA GLU A 14 7.79 2.95 8.01
C GLU A 14 6.95 1.66 8.03
N PRO A 15 7.56 0.51 8.36
CA PRO A 15 6.84 -0.72 8.64
C PRO A 15 6.32 -0.73 10.09
N LEU A 16 5.07 -1.14 10.29
CA LEU A 16 4.45 -1.33 11.60
C LEU A 16 4.39 -2.82 11.99
N PRO A 17 4.34 -3.13 13.30
CA PRO A 17 3.99 -4.48 13.75
C PRO A 17 2.62 -4.88 13.20
N ASN A 18 2.46 -6.16 12.84
CA ASN A 18 1.30 -6.77 12.14
C ASN A 18 1.29 -6.72 10.59
N CYS A 19 2.45 -6.56 9.95
CA CYS A 19 2.56 -6.45 8.47
C CYS A 19 1.72 -5.30 7.88
N MET A 20 1.51 -4.26 8.67
CA MET A 20 1.00 -2.99 8.20
C MET A 20 2.18 -2.11 7.82
N PHE A 21 1.99 -1.29 6.80
CA PHE A 21 2.99 -0.36 6.31
C PHE A 21 2.34 1.02 6.25
N ARG A 22 3.06 2.02 6.74
CA ARG A 22 2.67 3.41 6.55
C ARG A 22 3.13 3.80 5.16
N VAL A 23 2.20 4.22 4.32
CA VAL A 23 2.48 4.67 2.97
C VAL A 23 2.07 6.12 2.87
N GLU A 24 2.98 6.96 2.38
CA GLU A 24 2.70 8.33 2.02
C GLU A 24 2.32 8.38 0.55
N LEU A 25 1.07 8.77 0.28
CA LEU A 25 0.59 9.02 -1.07
C LEU A 25 1.25 10.30 -1.62
N GLU A 26 1.34 10.42 -2.94
CA GLU A 26 1.85 11.65 -3.58
C GLU A 26 1.02 12.90 -3.22
N ASN A 27 -0.23 12.71 -2.80
CA ASN A 27 -1.10 13.77 -2.30
C ASN A 27 -0.75 14.26 -0.88
N GLY A 28 0.29 13.71 -0.23
CA GLY A 28 0.69 14.06 1.14
C GLY A 28 -0.14 13.38 2.24
N MET A 29 -1.10 12.53 1.87
CA MET A 29 -1.88 11.73 2.83
C MET A 29 -1.10 10.49 3.25
N LYS A 30 -1.10 10.23 4.56
CA LYS A 30 -0.51 9.02 5.15
C LYS A 30 -1.60 7.99 5.39
N ILE A 31 -1.48 6.85 4.73
CA ILE A 31 -2.44 5.76 4.82
C ILE A 31 -1.79 4.53 5.47
N LEU A 32 -2.63 3.68 6.04
CA LEU A 32 -2.22 2.37 6.52
C LEU A 32 -2.55 1.34 5.43
N ALA A 33 -1.51 0.70 4.91
CA ALA A 33 -1.66 -0.32 3.88
C ALA A 33 -1.17 -1.67 4.39
N HIS A 34 -1.88 -2.74 4.02
CA HIS A 34 -1.44 -4.11 4.24
C HIS A 34 -0.96 -4.72 2.93
N ILE A 35 -0.03 -5.66 3.03
CA ILE A 35 0.42 -6.43 1.88
C ILE A 35 -0.66 -7.41 1.41
N SER A 36 -0.84 -7.48 0.10
CA SER A 36 -1.61 -8.55 -0.54
C SER A 36 -1.04 -9.92 -0.18
N GLY A 37 -1.90 -10.92 0.00
CA GLY A 37 -1.48 -12.30 0.25
C GLY A 37 -0.55 -12.87 -0.83
N LYS A 38 -0.68 -12.40 -2.08
CA LYS A 38 0.23 -12.77 -3.17
C LYS A 38 1.66 -12.28 -2.92
N MET A 39 1.83 -11.08 -2.36
CA MET A 39 3.15 -10.55 -2.03
C MET A 39 3.81 -11.31 -0.87
N ARG A 40 3.02 -11.78 0.12
CA ARG A 40 3.53 -12.67 1.18
C ARG A 40 4.04 -13.98 0.59
N MET A 41 3.27 -14.59 -0.30
CA MET A 41 3.66 -15.85 -0.95
C MET A 41 4.92 -15.69 -1.82
N ASN A 42 5.11 -14.52 -2.43
CA ASN A 42 6.30 -14.20 -3.22
C ASN A 42 7.46 -13.62 -2.39
N TYR A 43 7.40 -13.70 -1.04
CA TYR A 43 8.44 -13.24 -0.11
C TYR A 43 8.95 -11.82 -0.39
N ILE A 44 8.07 -10.91 -0.84
CA ILE A 44 8.45 -9.54 -1.14
C ILE A 44 8.70 -8.80 0.18
N ARG A 45 9.98 -8.48 0.45
CA ARG A 45 10.38 -7.65 1.61
C ARG A 45 10.26 -6.19 1.25
N ILE A 46 9.28 -5.49 1.82
CA ILE A 46 9.15 -4.04 1.66
C ILE A 46 10.07 -3.34 2.66
N LEU A 47 10.88 -2.41 2.17
CA LEU A 47 11.73 -1.55 2.99
C LEU A 47 11.14 -0.14 3.03
N PRO A 48 11.41 0.65 4.09
CA PRO A 48 11.09 2.07 4.08
C PRO A 48 11.88 2.78 2.97
N GLY A 49 11.22 3.66 2.22
CA GLY A 49 11.73 4.36 1.04
C GLY A 49 11.33 3.72 -0.29
N ASP A 50 10.74 2.53 -0.29
CA ASP A 50 10.27 1.90 -1.52
C ASP A 50 9.00 2.55 -2.08
N LYS A 51 8.93 2.66 -3.42
CA LYS A 51 7.72 3.06 -4.13
C LYS A 51 6.81 1.86 -4.34
N VAL A 52 5.56 2.02 -3.92
CA VAL A 52 4.54 0.98 -3.98
C VAL A 52 3.25 1.52 -4.60
N THR A 53 2.53 0.64 -5.29
CA THR A 53 1.16 0.93 -5.73
C THR A 53 0.19 0.40 -4.69
N VAL A 54 -0.68 1.29 -4.23
CA VAL A 54 -1.71 1.03 -3.24
C VAL A 54 -3.07 1.19 -3.88
N GLU A 55 -3.90 0.17 -3.73
CA GLU A 55 -5.30 0.20 -4.11
C GLU A 55 -6.11 0.66 -2.89
N LEU A 56 -6.84 1.76 -3.05
CA LEU A 56 -7.74 2.32 -2.05
C LEU A 56 -9.19 1.97 -2.39
N SER A 57 -9.97 1.66 -1.37
CA SER A 57 -11.41 1.57 -1.53
C SER A 57 -12.01 2.98 -1.60
N PRO A 58 -12.96 3.25 -2.50
CA PRO A 58 -13.57 4.58 -2.65
C PRO A 58 -14.35 5.03 -1.40
N TYR A 59 -14.64 4.11 -0.47
CA TYR A 59 -15.33 4.37 0.79
C TYR A 59 -14.42 4.76 1.94
N ASP A 60 -13.15 4.34 1.90
CA ASP A 60 -12.20 4.56 3.00
C ASP A 60 -10.81 4.84 2.43
N LEU A 61 -10.48 6.13 2.40
CA LEU A 61 -9.21 6.64 1.90
C LEU A 61 -8.05 6.44 2.88
N SER A 62 -8.31 5.96 4.11
CA SER A 62 -7.27 5.77 5.13
C SER A 62 -6.65 4.37 5.09
N ARG A 63 -7.31 3.42 4.43
CA ARG A 63 -6.87 2.02 4.35
C ARG A 63 -6.64 1.61 2.91
N GLY A 64 -5.44 1.10 2.65
CA GLY A 64 -5.04 0.63 1.33
C GLY A 64 -4.61 -0.83 1.32
N ARG A 65 -4.55 -1.39 0.11
CA ARG A 65 -3.91 -2.67 -0.15
C ARG A 65 -2.73 -2.46 -1.07
N ILE A 66 -1.55 -2.94 -0.67
CA ILE A 66 -0.37 -2.89 -1.53
C ILE A 66 -0.51 -3.99 -2.59
N ILE A 67 -0.61 -3.58 -3.85
CA ILE A 67 -0.75 -4.49 -4.99
C ILE A 67 0.59 -4.73 -5.69
N TYR A 68 1.46 -3.72 -5.72
CA TYR A 68 2.70 -3.76 -6.48
C TYR A 68 3.81 -2.95 -5.81
N ARG A 69 5.05 -3.34 -6.05
CA ARG A 69 6.26 -2.61 -5.63
C ARG A 69 7.11 -2.34 -6.87
N PHE A 70 7.50 -1.09 -7.08
CA PHE A 70 8.48 -0.72 -8.10
C PHE A 70 9.90 -0.92 -7.55
N LYS A 71 10.80 -1.42 -8.39
CA LYS A 71 12.20 -1.69 -8.06
C LYS A 71 13.07 -0.51 -8.43
#